data_AF-A0A3P7K398-F1
#
_entry.id   AF-A0A3P7K398-F1
#
_cell.length_a   1.000
_cell.length_b   1.000
_cell.length_c   1.000
_cell.angle_alpha   90.00
_cell.angle_beta   90.00
_cell.angle_gamma   90.00
#
_symmetry.space_group_name_H-M   'P 1'
#
loop_
_entity.id
_entity.type
_entity.pdbx_description
1 polymer ?
#
loop_
_entity_poly.entity_id
_entity_poly.type
_entity_poly.pdbx_seq_one_letter_code
_entity_poly.pdbx_strand_id
1 'polypeptide(L)'
;MKTNFIEDRSKLKFSGAISVLLILQHVGREDKISVLVSSTLGPAAVWMLSLSPDKSHFEWKRETVLEDTRGHDAVVCSGSGDQLIGIGTYGGVILLYKRTDLLSHDYYVAPCSVIEMHVSVISVIFLKDEMLAVLTTSGLHTVQCHQSDQ
;
A
#
# COMPACT_ATOMS: atom_id res chain seq x y z
N MET A 1 3.71 36.75 -0.32
CA MET A 1 3.06 35.43 -0.46
C MET A 1 3.92 34.44 0.31
N LYS A 2 3.44 33.85 1.41
CA LYS A 2 4.23 32.87 2.19
C LYS A 2 4.02 31.50 1.56
N THR A 3 5.03 31.00 0.87
CA THR A 3 5.06 29.64 0.32
C THR A 3 5.77 28.73 1.32
N ASN A 4 5.26 27.50 1.52
CA ASN A 4 5.79 26.47 2.45
C ASN A 4 5.49 26.69 3.95
N PHE A 5 4.23 26.87 4.34
CA PHE A 5 3.82 26.69 5.73
C PHE A 5 3.38 25.23 5.95
N ILE A 6 3.72 24.68 7.12
CA ILE A 6 3.30 23.36 7.54
C ILE A 6 1.94 23.53 8.25
N GLU A 7 0.90 22.90 7.72
CA GLU A 7 -0.45 22.94 8.32
C GLU A 7 -0.59 21.97 9.51
N ASP A 8 0.04 20.79 9.42
CA ASP A 8 0.08 19.80 10.50
C ASP A 8 1.42 19.05 10.53
N ARG A 9 1.80 18.56 11.71
CA ARG A 9 2.92 17.64 11.88
C ARG A 9 2.59 16.55 12.90
N SER A 10 2.44 15.34 12.38
CA SER A 10 2.22 14.14 13.17
C SER A 10 3.36 13.13 13.02
N LYS A 11 3.52 12.23 14.00
CA LYS A 11 4.52 11.16 13.99
C LYS A 11 3.82 9.81 14.10
N LEU A 12 4.00 8.98 13.08
CA LEU A 12 3.56 7.58 13.08
C LEU A 12 4.75 6.68 13.47
N LYS A 13 4.53 5.75 14.39
CA LYS A 13 5.56 4.82 14.87
C LYS A 13 5.37 3.45 14.24
N PHE A 14 6.46 2.88 13.75
CA PHE A 14 6.50 1.54 13.15
C PHE A 14 7.61 0.71 13.79
N SER A 15 7.46 -0.62 13.69
CA SER A 15 8.35 -1.63 14.28
C SER A 15 9.71 -1.74 13.61
N GLY A 16 9.91 -1.15 12.44
CA GLY A 16 11.13 -1.25 11.64
C GLY A 16 11.27 -0.11 10.65
N ALA A 17 12.29 -0.17 9.79
CA ALA A 17 12.49 0.78 8.71
C ALA A 17 11.30 0.76 7.74
N ILE A 18 10.85 1.94 7.31
CA ILE A 18 9.78 2.07 6.32
C ILE A 18 10.29 1.58 4.97
N SER A 19 9.57 0.64 4.37
CA SER A 19 9.86 0.09 3.04
C SER A 19 8.83 0.49 1.99
N VAL A 20 7.59 0.76 2.42
CA VAL A 20 6.49 1.18 1.54
C VAL A 20 5.86 2.45 2.08
N LEU A 21 5.71 3.43 1.20
CA LEU A 21 4.87 4.61 1.38
C LEU A 21 4.19 4.92 0.06
N LEU A 22 2.87 4.75 0.00
CA LEU A 22 2.07 4.99 -1.18
C LEU A 22 0.87 5.87 -0.83
N ILE A 23 0.67 6.95 -1.59
CA ILE A 23 -0.50 7.82 -1.43
C ILE A 23 -1.70 7.18 -2.15
N LEU A 24 -2.77 6.97 -1.40
CA LEU A 24 -4.06 6.49 -1.89
C LEU A 24 -5.01 7.68 -2.00
N GLN A 25 -5.06 8.26 -3.21
CA GLN A 25 -5.98 9.36 -3.48
C GLN A 25 -7.43 8.90 -3.43
N HIS A 26 -8.27 9.70 -2.78
CA HIS A 26 -9.72 9.58 -2.81
C HIS A 26 -10.26 10.52 -3.90
N VAL A 27 -10.72 9.96 -5.02
CA VAL A 27 -11.22 10.78 -6.13
C VAL A 27 -12.41 11.62 -5.64
N GLY A 28 -12.32 12.94 -5.82
CA GLY A 28 -13.38 13.89 -5.42
C GLY A 28 -13.47 14.20 -3.92
N ARG A 29 -12.48 13.80 -3.11
CA ARG A 29 -12.41 14.12 -1.68
C ARG A 29 -11.12 14.86 -1.37
N GLU A 30 -11.24 16.14 -1.00
CA GLU A 30 -10.11 16.98 -0.59
C GLU A 30 -9.96 17.04 0.94
N ASP A 31 -10.97 16.56 1.68
CA ASP A 31 -11.02 16.57 3.15
C ASP A 31 -10.23 15.43 3.81
N LYS A 32 -9.74 14.48 3.01
CA LYS A 32 -9.01 13.31 3.49
C LYS A 32 -7.98 12.79 2.51
N ILE A 33 -6.90 12.24 3.06
CA ILE A 33 -5.82 11.57 2.33
C ILE A 33 -5.58 10.21 2.98
N SER A 34 -5.52 9.14 2.20
CA SER A 34 -5.06 7.84 2.70
C SER A 34 -3.64 7.58 2.25
N VAL A 35 -2.86 6.90 3.09
CA VAL A 35 -1.52 6.41 2.76
C VAL A 35 -1.41 4.96 3.17
N LEU A 36 -0.91 4.13 2.27
CA LEU A 36 -0.47 2.78 2.59
C LEU A 36 0.98 2.86 3.07
N VAL A 37 1.22 2.39 4.29
CA VAL A 37 2.55 2.37 4.90
C VAL A 37 2.88 0.97 5.36
N SER A 38 4.08 0.51 5.04
CA SER A 38 4.65 -0.70 5.64
C SER A 38 6.08 -0.46 6.08
N SER A 39 6.45 -1.08 7.20
CA SER A 39 7.85 -1.34 7.50
C SER A 39 8.30 -2.64 6.85
N THR A 40 9.62 -2.88 6.86
CA THR A 40 10.19 -4.16 6.45
C THR A 40 9.66 -5.35 7.26
N LEU A 41 9.06 -5.15 8.44
CA LEU A 41 8.50 -6.22 9.26
C LEU A 41 6.98 -6.39 9.10
N GLY A 42 6.33 -5.40 8.47
CA GLY A 42 4.88 -5.31 8.37
C GLY A 42 4.15 -5.30 9.73
N PRO A 43 2.81 -5.48 9.72
CA PRO A 43 1.97 -5.52 8.52
C PRO A 43 1.92 -4.16 7.82
N ALA A 44 1.64 -4.18 6.52
CA ALA A 44 1.24 -3.00 5.79
C ALA A 44 -0.14 -2.54 6.28
N ALA A 45 -0.34 -1.23 6.37
CA ALA A 45 -1.60 -0.67 6.84
C ALA A 45 -1.94 0.65 6.12
N VAL A 46 -3.23 0.88 5.92
CA VAL A 46 -3.77 2.14 5.45
C VAL A 46 -4.00 3.06 6.63
N TRP A 47 -3.37 4.22 6.58
CA TRP A 47 -3.59 5.33 7.49
C TRP A 47 -4.37 6.41 6.76
N MET A 48 -5.38 6.98 7.40
CA MET A 48 -6.14 8.11 6.90
C MET A 48 -5.77 9.34 7.70
N LEU A 49 -5.46 10.42 6.98
CA LEU A 49 -5.47 11.77 7.46
C LEU A 49 -6.82 12.38 7.11
N SER A 50 -7.56 12.85 8.10
CA SER A 50 -8.82 13.58 7.89
C SER A 50 -8.82 14.87 8.69
N LEU A 51 -9.42 15.92 8.13
CA LEU A 51 -9.74 17.12 8.89
C LEU A 51 -10.87 16.80 9.89
N SER A 52 -10.72 17.22 11.13
CA SER A 52 -11.73 17.02 12.18
C SER A 52 -13.07 17.64 11.76
N PRO A 53 -14.23 17.14 12.23
CA PRO A 53 -15.54 17.65 11.83
C PRO A 53 -15.74 19.15 12.10
N ASP A 54 -15.13 19.65 13.16
CA ASP A 54 -15.11 21.08 13.55
C ASP A 54 -14.03 21.90 12.81
N LYS A 55 -13.25 21.26 11.94
CA LYS A 55 -12.15 21.83 11.14
C LYS A 55 -11.03 22.47 11.96
N SER A 56 -10.89 22.08 13.22
CA SER A 56 -9.91 22.68 14.12
C SER A 56 -8.51 22.04 14.01
N HIS A 57 -8.42 20.79 13.58
CA HIS A 57 -7.16 20.05 13.49
C HIS A 57 -7.26 18.86 12.53
N PHE A 58 -6.11 18.25 12.24
CA PHE A 58 -6.03 17.02 11.47
C PHE A 58 -5.84 15.81 12.38
N GLU A 59 -6.46 14.70 12.02
CA GLU A 59 -6.37 13.44 12.76
C GLU A 59 -5.83 12.33 11.87
N TRP A 60 -4.89 11.55 12.39
CA TRP A 60 -4.40 10.32 11.77
C TRP A 60 -5.05 9.11 12.42
N LYS A 61 -5.73 8.29 11.62
CA LYS A 61 -6.32 7.03 12.06
C LYS A 61 -5.83 5.88 11.21
N ARG A 62 -5.48 4.76 11.85
CA ARG A 62 -5.21 3.51 11.15
C ARG A 62 -6.54 2.85 10.84
N GLU A 63 -6.89 2.77 9.56
CA GLU A 63 -8.19 2.28 9.11
C GLU A 63 -8.15 0.79 8.81
N THR A 64 -7.20 0.37 7.99
CA THR A 64 -7.15 -0.98 7.43
C THR A 64 -5.77 -1.59 7.63
N VAL A 65 -5.73 -2.86 8.02
CA VAL A 65 -4.50 -3.67 8.07
C VAL A 65 -4.57 -4.71 6.96
N LEU A 66 -3.52 -4.81 6.15
CA LEU A 66 -3.43 -5.80 5.08
C LEU A 66 -2.97 -7.13 5.69
N GLU A 67 -3.78 -8.17 5.52
CA GLU A 67 -3.42 -9.53 5.95
C GLU A 67 -2.25 -10.07 5.12
N ASP A 68 -1.58 -11.10 5.62
CA ASP A 68 -0.42 -11.77 4.99
C ASP A 68 0.85 -10.91 4.79
N THR A 69 0.84 -9.66 5.23
CA THR A 69 2.02 -8.78 5.19
C THR A 69 2.86 -8.80 6.48
N ARG A 70 2.52 -9.64 7.47
CA ARG A 70 3.14 -9.62 8.80
C ARG A 70 4.14 -10.76 9.00
N GLY A 71 5.37 -10.43 9.41
CA GLY A 71 6.25 -11.28 10.22
C GLY A 71 6.84 -12.54 9.57
N HIS A 72 6.33 -12.98 8.42
CA HIS A 72 6.83 -14.16 7.70
C HIS A 72 7.92 -13.79 6.68
N ASP A 73 7.86 -12.58 6.13
CA ASP A 73 8.75 -12.12 5.08
C ASP A 73 8.87 -10.60 5.11
N ALA A 74 9.95 -10.06 4.57
CA ALA A 74 10.15 -8.63 4.52
C ALA A 74 9.33 -8.00 3.38
N VAL A 75 8.49 -7.02 3.71
CA VAL A 75 7.83 -6.16 2.71
C VAL A 75 8.88 -5.22 2.13
N VAL A 76 9.11 -5.26 0.82
CA VAL A 76 10.21 -4.54 0.16
C VAL A 76 9.71 -3.37 -0.69
N CYS A 77 8.64 -3.59 -1.45
CA CYS A 77 8.15 -2.60 -2.40
C CYS A 77 6.63 -2.67 -2.57
N SER A 78 6.09 -1.64 -3.23
CA SER A 78 4.69 -1.58 -3.61
C SER A 78 4.52 -0.98 -5.00
N GLY A 79 3.43 -1.35 -5.66
CA GLY A 79 2.99 -0.76 -6.92
C GLY A 79 1.50 -0.42 -6.83
N SER A 80 1.09 0.59 -7.59
CA SER A 80 -0.31 1.05 -7.64
C SER A 80 -0.77 1.09 -9.09
N GLY A 81 -1.89 0.43 -9.36
CA GLY A 81 -2.69 0.59 -10.57
C GLY A 81 -3.99 1.34 -10.26
N ASP A 82 -4.91 1.39 -11.21
CA ASP A 82 -6.19 2.08 -10.99
C ASP A 82 -7.09 1.28 -10.05
N GLN A 83 -7.11 -0.05 -10.22
CA GLN A 83 -7.96 -0.96 -9.43
C GLN A 83 -7.21 -1.79 -8.40
N LEU A 84 -5.91 -2.04 -8.61
CA LEU A 84 -5.14 -2.97 -7.79
C LEU A 84 -3.94 -2.27 -7.14
N ILE A 85 -3.58 -2.79 -5.97
CA ILE A 85 -2.32 -2.46 -5.28
C ILE A 85 -1.54 -3.73 -5.09
N GLY A 86 -0.27 -3.70 -5.47
CA GLY A 86 0.65 -4.82 -5.30
C GLY A 86 1.65 -4.55 -4.19
N ILE A 87 1.90 -5.54 -3.34
CA ILE A 87 2.98 -5.56 -2.34
C ILE A 87 3.96 -6.66 -2.71
N GLY A 88 5.22 -6.30 -2.95
CA GLY A 88 6.30 -7.24 -3.22
C GLY A 88 7.14 -7.54 -1.99
N THR A 89 7.47 -8.80 -1.78
CA THR A 89 8.22 -9.28 -0.61
C THR A 89 9.59 -9.85 -0.97
N TYR A 90 10.49 -9.93 0.00
CA TYR A 90 11.86 -10.41 -0.20
C TYR A 90 11.94 -11.93 -0.45
N GLY A 91 11.05 -12.72 0.11
CA GLY A 91 10.88 -14.15 -0.12
C GLY A 91 10.25 -14.48 -1.47
N GLY A 92 9.90 -13.47 -2.27
CA GLY A 92 9.50 -13.67 -3.66
C GLY A 92 8.01 -13.86 -3.86
N VAL A 93 7.18 -13.20 -3.05
CA VAL A 93 5.73 -13.20 -3.20
C VAL A 93 5.27 -11.79 -3.58
N ILE A 94 4.25 -11.71 -4.44
CA ILE A 94 3.51 -10.48 -4.71
C ILE A 94 2.07 -10.68 -4.26
N LEU A 95 1.63 -9.87 -3.31
CA LEU A 95 0.27 -9.83 -2.78
C LEU A 95 -0.51 -8.72 -3.49
N LEU A 96 -1.65 -9.05 -4.07
CA LEU A 96 -2.52 -8.09 -4.76
C LEU A 96 -3.78 -7.82 -3.94
N TYR A 97 -4.12 -6.54 -3.81
CA TYR A 97 -5.30 -6.08 -3.08
C TYR A 97 -6.15 -5.19 -4.01
N LYS A 98 -7.47 -5.27 -3.87
CA LYS A 98 -8.37 -4.32 -4.54
C LYS A 98 -8.27 -2.96 -3.85
N ARG A 99 -8.09 -1.92 -4.64
CA ARG A 99 -8.02 -0.53 -4.15
C ARG A 99 -9.29 -0.12 -3.43
N THR A 100 -10.45 -0.59 -3.89
CA THR A 100 -11.76 -0.32 -3.26
C THR A 100 -11.82 -0.83 -1.84
N ASP A 101 -11.29 -2.02 -1.60
CA ASP A 101 -11.35 -2.70 -0.30
C ASP A 101 -10.40 -2.02 0.69
N LEU A 102 -9.27 -1.49 0.20
CA LEU A 102 -8.37 -0.69 1.03
C LEU A 102 -8.94 0.68 1.42
N LEU A 103 -9.99 1.15 0.73
CA LEU A 103 -10.64 2.43 0.96
C LEU A 103 -12.06 2.28 1.56
N SER A 104 -12.55 1.04 1.75
CA SER A 104 -13.88 0.75 2.30
C SER A 104 -13.95 0.97 3.82
N HIS A 105 -12.82 1.15 4.49
CA HIS A 105 -12.66 1.21 5.96
C HIS A 105 -12.90 -0.14 6.66
N ASP A 106 -12.75 -1.25 5.93
CA ASP A 106 -12.68 -2.57 6.55
C ASP A 106 -11.39 -2.70 7.37
N TYR A 107 -11.52 -3.25 8.58
CA TYR A 107 -10.40 -3.26 9.53
C TYR A 107 -9.28 -4.21 9.09
N TYR A 108 -9.62 -5.29 8.39
CA TYR A 108 -8.69 -6.24 7.79
C TYR A 108 -9.07 -6.52 6.35
N VAL A 109 -8.08 -6.56 5.46
CA VAL A 109 -8.27 -6.88 4.04
C VAL A 109 -7.27 -7.95 3.63
N ALA A 110 -7.79 -9.06 3.11
CA ALA A 110 -7.01 -10.15 2.53
C ALA A 110 -6.60 -9.85 1.09
N PRO A 111 -5.48 -10.42 0.59
CA PRO A 111 -5.12 -10.31 -0.81
C PRO A 111 -6.18 -11.00 -1.69
N CYS A 112 -6.57 -10.36 -2.79
CA CYS A 112 -7.46 -10.95 -3.79
C CYS A 112 -6.72 -11.90 -4.75
N SER A 113 -5.39 -11.82 -4.79
CA SER A 113 -4.54 -12.71 -5.59
C SER A 113 -3.12 -12.72 -5.02
N VAL A 114 -2.44 -13.85 -5.17
CA VAL A 114 -1.06 -14.07 -4.70
C VAL A 114 -0.27 -14.65 -5.86
N ILE A 115 0.88 -14.04 -6.15
CA ILE A 115 1.78 -14.47 -7.22
C ILE A 115 3.10 -14.90 -6.59
N GLU A 116 3.49 -16.14 -6.84
CA GLU A 116 4.78 -16.68 -6.40
C GLU A 116 5.84 -16.48 -7.49
N MET A 117 6.87 -15.68 -7.20
CA MET A 117 8.03 -15.46 -8.07
C MET A 117 9.18 -16.41 -7.72
N HIS A 118 9.21 -16.95 -6.49
CA HIS A 118 10.32 -17.77 -5.94
C HIS A 118 11.71 -17.11 -5.98
N VAL A 119 11.78 -15.81 -6.24
CA VAL A 119 12.97 -14.96 -6.21
C VAL A 119 12.61 -13.60 -5.64
N SER A 120 13.54 -12.98 -4.91
CA SER A 120 13.26 -11.73 -4.20
C SER A 120 12.75 -10.62 -5.11
N VAL A 121 11.61 -10.04 -4.74
CA VAL A 121 11.00 -8.91 -5.46
C VAL A 121 11.64 -7.61 -4.98
N ILE A 122 12.18 -6.85 -5.92
CA ILE A 122 12.87 -5.58 -5.65
C ILE A 122 11.94 -4.40 -5.94
N SER A 123 11.20 -4.46 -7.05
CA SER A 123 10.28 -3.41 -7.47
C SER A 123 9.13 -3.99 -8.28
N VAL A 124 7.95 -3.38 -8.16
CA VAL A 124 6.76 -3.72 -8.92
C VAL A 124 6.14 -2.44 -9.48
N ILE A 125 5.78 -2.46 -10.76
CA ILE A 125 5.03 -1.37 -11.40
C ILE A 125 3.88 -1.97 -12.20
N PHE A 126 2.74 -1.29 -12.21
CA PHE A 126 1.64 -1.62 -13.11
C PHE A 126 1.91 -0.99 -14.47
N LEU A 127 1.95 -1.82 -15.52
CA LEU A 127 1.98 -1.37 -16.91
C LEU A 127 0.56 -1.09 -17.42
N LYS A 128 -0.39 -1.90 -16.95
CA LYS A 128 -1.86 -1.82 -17.13
C LYS A 128 -2.50 -2.44 -15.88
N ASP A 129 -3.81 -2.30 -15.70
CA ASP A 129 -4.51 -2.78 -14.49
C ASP A 129 -4.25 -4.25 -14.15
N GLU A 130 -4.06 -5.11 -15.16
CA GLU A 130 -3.84 -6.55 -14.98
C GLU A 130 -2.42 -7.02 -15.36
N MET A 131 -1.48 -6.10 -15.56
CA MET A 131 -0.11 -6.45 -15.98
C MET A 131 0.93 -5.72 -15.17
N LEU A 132 1.81 -6.49 -14.53
CA LEU A 132 2.94 -6.00 -13.76
C LEU A 132 4.24 -6.16 -14.55
N ALA A 133 5.12 -5.17 -14.44
CA ALA A 133 6.55 -5.39 -14.59
C ALA A 133 7.17 -5.52 -13.19
N VAL A 134 7.93 -6.60 -13.01
CA VAL A 134 8.48 -7.02 -11.72
C VAL A 134 10.00 -7.14 -11.87
N LEU A 135 10.74 -6.26 -11.19
CA LEU A 135 12.18 -6.41 -11.07
C LEU A 135 12.48 -7.32 -9.89
N THR A 136 13.19 -8.40 -10.12
CA THR A 136 13.65 -9.34 -9.11
C THR A 136 15.17 -9.43 -9.10
N THR A 137 15.72 -10.16 -8.14
CA THR A 137 17.16 -10.48 -8.12
C THR A 137 17.61 -11.35 -9.29
N SER A 138 16.70 -11.99 -10.02
CA SER A 138 17.02 -12.81 -11.21
C SER A 138 16.82 -12.09 -12.53
N GLY A 139 16.20 -10.90 -12.54
CA GLY A 139 15.96 -10.12 -13.75
C GLY A 139 14.62 -9.41 -13.76
N LEU A 140 14.23 -8.90 -14.92
CA LEU A 140 12.94 -8.25 -15.14
C LEU A 140 11.94 -9.24 -15.71
N HIS A 141 10.76 -9.31 -15.10
CA HIS A 141 9.66 -10.19 -15.48
C HIS A 141 8.41 -9.37 -15.80
N THR A 142 7.58 -9.87 -16.69
CA THR A 142 6.21 -9.37 -16.87
C THR A 142 5.23 -10.43 -16.41
N VAL A 143 4.31 -10.06 -15.53
CA VAL A 143 3.35 -10.99 -14.91
C VAL A 143 1.94 -10.49 -15.14
N GLN A 144 1.04 -11.40 -15.51
CA GLN A 144 -0.37 -11.11 -15.61
C GLN A 144 -1.06 -11.36 -14.26
N CYS A 145 -1.79 -10.38 -13.78
CA CYS A 145 -2.59 -10.49 -12.57
C CYS A 145 -3.89 -11.23 -12.93
N HIS A 146 -4.18 -12.36 -12.29
CA HIS A 146 -5.50 -12.98 -12.40
C HIS A 146 -6.31 -12.58 -11.17
N GLN A 147 -7.44 -11.91 -11.40
CA GLN A 147 -8.42 -11.70 -10.35
C GLN A 147 -9.10 -13.05 -10.10
N SER A 148 -9.00 -13.56 -8.87
CA SER A 148 -9.86 -14.65 -8.45
C SER A 148 -11.23 -14.05 -8.19
N ASP A 149 -12.19 -14.27 -9.09
CA ASP A 149 -13.60 -13.99 -8.81
C ASP A 149 -14.06 -14.98 -7.72
N GLN A 150 -14.17 -14.48 -6.48
CA GLN A 150 -14.93 -15.12 -5.42
C GLN A 150 -16.15 -14.27 -5.10
#